data_AF-A0A6P6UXY2-F1
#
_entry.id   AF-A0A6P6UXY2-F1
#
_cell.length_a   1.000
_cell.length_b   1.000
_cell.length_c   1.000
_cell.angle_alpha   90.00
_cell.angle_beta   90.00
_cell.angle_gamma   90.00
#
_symmetry.space_group_name_H-M   'P 1'
#
loop_
_entity.id
_entity.type
_entity.pdbx_description
1 polymer ?
#
loop_
_entity_poly.entity_id
_entity_poly.type
_entity_poly.pdbx_seq_one_letter_code
_entity_poly.pdbx_strand_id
1 'polypeptide(L)'
;MGSVEEEMKEDSKAVEDSNLEMGSEKKENRAEMQKKGNKDKRKKKLKQRRNFILRRFSCIRMDDEYPTVDEPTGEGSFNMQAVTDRTPTHLIVMVNGIIGSAQNWRYVAKQFVKAYPKDVLVHCSESNSAMLTFDGVDVMGKRLADEVLSVVQKHPNLQKISFLGHSLGGLVTRYAIAVLYGKDFTRKSHEENGDCKLDESKESLSEDKYKGKIAGLDPVNFITSATPHLGSRGHKQVPLFCGLYTLEKVASHTAWILGRTGKHLFLTDGHDGKPPLLFQMVNDSEDLQFISALQSFKRRVAYANVRHDHLVGWSTSSLRRRNELPKRRNLLKNDKYPHIVNIETAKTAISQEETDVRVEGFRIADMEEVMLRSLTKLSWERVDVSFKGSKQRYFAHNTIQVQSYCTNSDGADVIQHTIDNFQL
;
A
#
# COMPACT_ATOMS: atom_id res chain seq x y z
N MET A 1 19.42 57.91 69.39
CA MET A 1 18.03 58.41 69.46
C MET A 1 17.43 58.29 68.08
N GLY A 2 17.00 57.08 67.74
CA GLY A 2 15.97 56.91 66.72
C GLY A 2 14.60 57.13 67.36
N SER A 3 13.57 56.91 66.54
CA SER A 3 12.14 56.78 66.84
C SER A 3 11.44 58.06 67.32
N VAL A 4 10.75 58.75 66.40
CA VAL A 4 9.35 59.25 66.53
C VAL A 4 8.79 59.77 65.17
N GLU A 5 9.59 60.05 64.13
CA GLU A 5 9.06 60.65 62.87
C GLU A 5 8.70 59.70 61.72
N GLU A 6 8.68 58.38 61.94
CA GLU A 6 8.47 57.39 60.86
C GLU A 6 7.07 56.73 60.85
N GLU A 7 6.16 57.12 61.73
CA GLU A 7 4.84 56.45 61.84
C GLU A 7 3.63 57.24 61.28
N MET A 8 3.81 58.45 60.75
CA MET A 8 2.70 59.24 60.16
C MET A 8 2.72 59.37 58.63
N LYS A 9 3.57 58.61 57.92
CA LYS A 9 3.62 58.60 56.44
C LYS A 9 3.26 57.26 55.77
N GLU A 10 3.02 56.19 56.53
CA GLU A 10 2.67 54.89 55.95
C GLU A 10 1.15 54.70 55.72
N ASP A 11 0.29 55.36 56.50
CA ASP A 11 -1.16 55.13 56.38
C ASP A 11 -1.84 55.85 55.20
N SER A 12 -1.21 56.89 54.61
CA SER A 12 -1.78 57.56 53.43
C SER A 12 -1.42 56.89 52.11
N LYS A 13 -0.42 55.99 52.09
CA LYS A 13 0.05 55.32 50.87
C LYS A 13 -0.68 53.99 50.61
N ALA A 14 -1.10 53.30 51.67
CA ALA A 14 -1.82 52.03 51.55
C ALA A 14 -3.25 52.15 50.96
N VAL A 15 -3.87 53.33 51.07
CA VAL A 15 -5.24 53.57 50.55
C VAL A 15 -5.24 53.97 49.06
N GLU A 16 -4.16 54.54 48.54
CA GLU A 16 -4.04 54.85 47.11
C GLU A 16 -3.68 53.62 46.27
N ASP A 17 -2.80 52.74 46.76
CA ASP A 17 -2.38 51.55 46.01
C ASP A 17 -3.50 50.49 45.89
N SER A 18 -4.35 50.34 46.92
CA SER A 18 -5.48 49.40 46.89
C SER A 18 -6.61 49.81 45.93
N ASN A 19 -6.77 51.12 45.66
CA ASN A 19 -7.75 51.62 44.69
C ASN A 19 -7.27 51.51 43.23
N LEU A 20 -5.95 51.47 43.00
CA LEU A 20 -5.35 51.24 41.68
C LEU A 20 -5.41 49.76 41.26
N GLU A 21 -5.22 48.82 42.20
CA GLU A 21 -5.32 47.37 41.93
C GLU A 21 -6.75 46.90 41.64
N MET A 22 -7.77 47.41 42.35
CA MET A 22 -9.17 47.07 42.04
C MET A 22 -9.63 47.58 40.66
N GLY A 23 -9.01 48.64 40.15
CA GLY A 23 -9.31 49.22 38.83
C GLY A 23 -8.69 48.45 37.67
N SER A 24 -7.53 47.82 37.87
CA SER A 24 -6.83 47.01 36.86
C SER A 24 -7.48 45.64 36.69
N GLU A 25 -7.83 44.95 37.79
CA GLU A 25 -8.48 43.63 37.75
C GLU A 25 -9.88 43.67 37.10
N LYS A 26 -10.66 44.73 37.31
CA LYS A 26 -11.97 44.90 36.65
C LYS A 26 -11.84 45.15 35.14
N LYS A 27 -10.78 45.82 34.68
CA LYS A 27 -10.52 46.03 33.24
C LYS A 27 -10.04 44.75 32.57
N GLU A 28 -9.20 43.97 33.25
CA GLU A 28 -8.65 42.72 32.71
C GLU A 28 -9.73 41.62 32.59
N ASN A 29 -10.59 41.48 33.60
CA ASN A 29 -11.74 40.56 33.57
C ASN A 29 -12.75 40.90 32.46
N ARG A 30 -12.97 42.19 32.17
CA ARG A 30 -13.88 42.64 31.09
C ARG A 30 -13.30 42.35 29.71
N ALA A 31 -11.97 42.45 29.54
CA ALA A 31 -11.28 42.12 28.30
C ALA A 31 -11.27 40.60 28.05
N GLU A 32 -11.14 39.78 29.10
CA GLU A 32 -11.22 38.32 28.98
C GLU A 32 -12.64 37.84 28.62
N MET A 33 -13.69 38.39 29.24
CA MET A 33 -15.08 38.06 28.88
C MET A 33 -15.42 38.41 27.42
N GLN A 34 -14.91 39.54 26.90
CA GLN A 34 -15.10 39.92 25.49
C GLN A 34 -14.31 39.00 24.54
N LYS A 35 -13.09 38.58 24.89
CA LYS A 35 -12.31 37.59 24.12
C LYS A 35 -12.99 36.21 24.10
N LYS A 36 -13.60 35.78 25.21
CA LYS A 36 -14.32 34.50 25.33
C LYS A 36 -15.61 34.51 24.48
N GLY A 37 -16.39 35.60 24.55
CA GLY A 37 -17.58 35.80 23.72
C GLY A 37 -17.30 35.85 22.22
N ASN A 38 -16.17 36.45 21.79
CA ASN A 38 -15.76 36.46 20.39
C ASN A 38 -15.25 35.09 19.90
N LYS A 39 -14.56 34.31 20.75
CA LYS A 39 -14.17 32.91 20.44
C LYS A 39 -15.40 32.02 20.25
N ASP A 40 -16.43 32.16 21.07
CA ASP A 40 -17.65 31.34 20.97
C ASP A 40 -18.52 31.73 19.77
N LYS A 41 -18.60 33.02 19.41
CA LYS A 41 -19.24 33.46 18.16
C LYS A 41 -18.49 32.95 16.92
N ARG A 42 -17.15 32.90 16.96
CA ARG A 42 -16.31 32.36 15.86
C ARG A 42 -16.46 30.83 15.74
N LYS A 43 -16.54 30.11 16.87
CA LYS A 43 -16.86 28.67 16.91
C LYS A 43 -18.27 28.37 16.37
N LYS A 44 -19.30 29.16 16.73
CA LYS A 44 -20.66 29.03 16.18
C LYS A 44 -20.68 29.26 14.67
N LYS A 45 -20.02 30.31 14.14
CA LYS A 45 -19.91 30.55 12.68
C LYS A 45 -19.16 29.43 11.94
N LEU A 46 -18.10 28.85 12.52
CA LEU A 46 -17.39 27.69 11.97
C LEU A 46 -18.26 26.42 11.98
N LYS A 47 -19.05 26.19 13.04
CA LYS A 47 -19.98 25.05 13.15
C LYS A 47 -21.15 25.18 12.15
N GLN A 48 -21.65 26.40 11.93
CA GLN A 48 -22.71 26.69 10.96
C GLN A 48 -22.22 26.55 9.51
N ARG A 49 -20.97 26.97 9.20
CA ARG A 49 -20.31 26.69 7.91
C ARG A 49 -20.03 25.20 7.69
N ARG A 50 -19.65 24.45 8.74
CA ARG A 50 -19.55 22.98 8.68
C ARG A 50 -20.90 22.33 8.36
N ASN A 51 -21.99 22.78 8.98
CA ASN A 51 -23.34 22.25 8.69
C ASN A 51 -23.84 22.60 7.28
N PHE A 52 -23.43 23.75 6.72
CA PHE A 52 -23.75 24.09 5.32
C PHE A 52 -22.94 23.27 4.30
N ILE A 53 -21.70 22.91 4.63
CA ILE A 53 -20.87 22.03 3.79
C ILE A 53 -21.33 20.56 3.90
N LEU A 54 -21.79 20.12 5.08
CA LEU A 54 -22.34 18.77 5.30
C LEU A 54 -23.67 18.51 4.58
N ARG A 55 -24.47 19.54 4.27
CA ARG A 55 -25.71 19.38 3.49
C ARG A 55 -25.50 19.26 1.98
N ARG A 56 -24.28 19.42 1.47
CA ARG A 56 -23.97 19.31 0.02
C ARG A 56 -23.24 18.02 -0.36
N PHE A 57 -22.95 17.14 0.62
CA PHE A 57 -22.48 15.77 0.39
C PHE A 57 -23.62 14.76 0.60
N SER A 58 -24.74 14.99 -0.09
CA SER A 58 -25.65 13.88 -0.38
C SER A 58 -24.96 13.02 -1.44
N CYS A 59 -24.02 12.17 -1.00
CA CYS A 59 -23.53 11.08 -1.82
C CYS A 59 -24.76 10.30 -2.25
N ILE A 60 -25.01 10.30 -3.57
CA ILE A 60 -26.06 9.51 -4.20
C ILE A 60 -25.91 8.08 -3.66
N ARG A 61 -26.88 7.62 -2.88
CA ARG A 61 -27.05 6.19 -2.65
C ARG A 61 -27.38 5.64 -4.03
N MET A 62 -26.41 4.99 -4.66
CA MET A 62 -26.72 4.14 -5.80
C MET A 62 -27.43 2.93 -5.22
N ASP A 63 -28.63 2.65 -5.70
CA ASP A 63 -29.37 1.46 -5.34
C ASP A 63 -28.55 0.25 -5.84
N ASP A 64 -27.84 -0.41 -4.93
CA ASP A 64 -27.06 -1.60 -5.26
C ASP A 64 -28.03 -2.80 -5.38
N GLU A 65 -28.06 -3.41 -6.56
CA GLU A 65 -28.87 -4.61 -6.88
C GLU A 65 -28.52 -5.82 -6.00
N TYR A 66 -27.34 -5.80 -5.37
CA TYR A 66 -26.88 -6.78 -4.38
C TYR A 66 -26.35 -6.08 -3.12
N PRO A 67 -26.98 -6.23 -1.95
CA PRO A 67 -26.44 -5.69 -0.71
C PRO A 67 -25.11 -6.36 -0.36
N THR A 68 -24.08 -5.54 -0.13
CA THR A 68 -22.74 -6.00 0.31
C THR A 68 -22.68 -6.09 1.82
N VAL A 69 -22.12 -7.17 2.37
CA VAL A 69 -21.79 -7.25 3.80
C VAL A 69 -20.36 -6.80 4.01
N ASP A 70 -20.18 -5.73 4.78
CA ASP A 70 -18.89 -5.34 5.33
C ASP A 70 -18.76 -6.13 6.65
N GLU A 71 -18.09 -7.28 6.66
CA GLU A 71 -17.80 -8.02 7.89
C GLU A 71 -16.43 -7.58 8.43
N PRO A 72 -16.37 -6.76 9.50
CA PRO A 72 -15.11 -6.47 10.16
C PRO A 72 -14.58 -7.76 10.78
N THR A 73 -13.35 -8.14 10.43
CA THR A 73 -12.71 -9.36 10.94
C THR A 73 -12.06 -9.18 12.32
N GLY A 74 -12.17 -7.97 12.89
CA GLY A 74 -11.40 -7.51 14.07
C GLY A 74 -10.14 -6.76 13.63
N GLU A 75 -9.68 -5.81 14.46
CA GLU A 75 -8.46 -5.00 14.24
C GLU A 75 -8.38 -4.24 12.91
N GLY A 76 -9.54 -3.89 12.35
CA GLY A 76 -9.73 -2.94 11.25
C GLY A 76 -9.67 -3.52 9.83
N SER A 77 -9.15 -4.74 9.63
CA SER A 77 -9.35 -5.46 8.37
C SER A 77 -10.82 -5.83 8.17
N PHE A 78 -11.21 -5.97 6.90
CA PHE A 78 -12.57 -6.34 6.56
C PHE A 78 -12.60 -7.29 5.38
N ASN A 79 -13.56 -8.20 5.47
CA ASN A 79 -14.00 -9.03 4.36
C ASN A 79 -15.22 -8.38 3.72
N MET A 80 -15.30 -8.46 2.40
CA MET A 80 -16.45 -8.01 1.65
C MET A 80 -16.90 -9.11 0.70
N GLN A 81 -18.18 -9.44 0.80
CA GLN A 81 -18.87 -10.36 -0.10
C GLN A 81 -20.33 -9.91 -0.25
N ALA A 82 -20.98 -10.32 -1.33
CA ALA A 82 -22.40 -10.07 -1.50
C ALA A 82 -23.21 -11.08 -0.68
N VAL A 83 -24.39 -10.68 -0.21
CA VAL A 83 -25.36 -11.63 0.37
C VAL A 83 -25.91 -12.49 -0.77
N THR A 84 -25.40 -13.71 -0.90
CA THR A 84 -25.91 -14.67 -1.89
C THR A 84 -26.01 -16.07 -1.29
N ASP A 85 -26.81 -16.90 -1.93
CA ASP A 85 -27.04 -18.31 -1.66
C ASP A 85 -25.86 -19.22 -2.10
N ARG A 86 -24.77 -18.65 -2.65
CA ARG A 86 -23.53 -19.35 -2.99
C ARG A 86 -22.36 -18.90 -2.13
N THR A 87 -21.48 -19.85 -1.81
CA THR A 87 -20.22 -19.54 -1.14
C THR A 87 -19.14 -19.18 -2.16
N PRO A 88 -18.38 -18.10 -1.93
CA PRO A 88 -17.33 -17.69 -2.86
C PRO A 88 -16.20 -18.73 -2.90
N THR A 89 -15.59 -18.89 -4.08
CA THR A 89 -14.50 -19.86 -4.31
C THR A 89 -13.16 -19.19 -4.62
N HIS A 90 -13.15 -17.87 -4.83
CA HIS A 90 -11.95 -17.12 -5.16
C HIS A 90 -11.68 -16.02 -4.14
N LEU A 91 -10.56 -16.10 -3.44
CA LEU A 91 -10.08 -15.07 -2.53
C LEU A 91 -9.31 -13.98 -3.29
N ILE A 92 -9.70 -12.72 -3.10
CA ILE A 92 -8.98 -11.55 -3.60
C ILE A 92 -8.39 -10.81 -2.41
N VAL A 93 -7.06 -10.84 -2.29
CA VAL A 93 -6.33 -10.15 -1.21
C VAL A 93 -5.84 -8.78 -1.71
N MET A 94 -6.24 -7.72 -1.02
CA MET A 94 -5.85 -6.34 -1.34
C MET A 94 -4.86 -5.80 -0.30
N VAL A 95 -3.72 -5.27 -0.77
CA VAL A 95 -2.56 -4.95 0.08
C VAL A 95 -2.15 -3.49 -0.10
N ASN A 96 -2.24 -2.69 0.97
CA ASN A 96 -1.97 -1.26 0.94
C ASN A 96 -0.49 -0.89 0.76
N GLY A 97 -0.26 0.32 0.27
CA GLY A 97 1.05 0.96 0.22
C GLY A 97 1.50 1.56 1.56
N ILE A 98 2.62 2.27 1.51
CA ILE A 98 3.21 2.94 2.67
C ILE A 98 2.26 3.97 3.29
N ILE A 99 2.16 4.00 4.63
CA ILE A 99 1.21 4.85 5.39
C ILE A 99 -0.28 4.59 5.04
N GLY A 100 -0.57 3.51 4.31
CA GLY A 100 -1.93 3.12 3.94
C GLY A 100 -2.68 2.31 5.01
N SER A 101 -3.90 1.92 4.68
CA SER A 101 -4.73 0.97 5.44
C SER A 101 -5.71 0.25 4.52
N ALA A 102 -6.40 -0.79 5.03
CA ALA A 102 -7.43 -1.52 4.28
C ALA A 102 -8.52 -0.60 3.72
N GLN A 103 -8.86 0.49 4.41
CA GLN A 103 -9.88 1.44 3.96
C GLN A 103 -9.56 2.08 2.60
N ASN A 104 -8.29 2.13 2.20
CA ASN A 104 -7.88 2.62 0.87
C ASN A 104 -8.41 1.74 -0.27
N TRP A 105 -8.72 0.48 0.02
CA TRP A 105 -9.23 -0.48 -0.94
C TRP A 105 -10.76 -0.57 -0.96
N ARG A 106 -11.46 0.16 -0.07
CA ARG A 106 -12.92 0.03 0.07
C ARG A 106 -13.69 0.26 -1.22
N TYR A 107 -13.28 1.24 -2.03
CA TYR A 107 -13.92 1.46 -3.33
C TYR A 107 -13.73 0.26 -4.26
N VAL A 108 -12.49 -0.22 -4.39
CA VAL A 108 -12.12 -1.33 -5.26
C VAL A 108 -12.82 -2.62 -4.83
N ALA A 109 -12.81 -2.93 -3.53
CA ALA A 109 -13.51 -4.08 -2.96
C ALA A 109 -15.00 -4.10 -3.33
N LYS A 110 -15.68 -2.96 -3.19
CA LYS A 110 -17.09 -2.84 -3.59
C LYS A 110 -17.32 -3.10 -5.07
N GLN A 111 -16.43 -2.59 -5.94
CA GLN A 111 -16.56 -2.82 -7.37
C GLN A 111 -16.34 -4.29 -7.74
N PHE A 112 -15.39 -4.99 -7.10
CA PHE A 112 -15.17 -6.42 -7.32
C PHE A 112 -16.35 -7.27 -6.87
N VAL A 113 -16.90 -7.01 -5.68
CA VAL A 113 -18.07 -7.73 -5.16
C VAL A 113 -19.30 -7.47 -6.03
N LYS A 114 -19.46 -6.24 -6.54
CA LYS A 114 -20.54 -5.91 -7.48
C LYS A 114 -20.39 -6.66 -8.81
N ALA A 115 -19.17 -6.79 -9.32
CA ALA A 115 -18.90 -7.46 -10.59
C ALA A 115 -19.01 -8.99 -10.50
N TYR A 116 -18.63 -9.58 -9.36
CA TYR A 116 -18.56 -11.02 -9.15
C TYR A 116 -19.25 -11.48 -7.85
N PRO A 117 -20.55 -11.15 -7.65
CA PRO A 117 -21.21 -11.28 -6.36
C PRO A 117 -21.25 -12.71 -5.80
N LYS A 118 -21.16 -13.73 -6.66
CA LYS A 118 -21.26 -15.15 -6.28
C LYS A 118 -19.91 -15.87 -6.23
N ASP A 119 -18.85 -15.26 -6.75
CA ASP A 119 -17.59 -15.96 -7.02
C ASP A 119 -16.47 -15.55 -6.08
N VAL A 120 -16.46 -14.30 -5.61
CA VAL A 120 -15.31 -13.70 -4.92
C VAL A 120 -15.57 -13.38 -3.45
N LEU A 121 -14.57 -13.66 -2.62
CA LEU A 121 -14.39 -13.11 -1.29
C LEU A 121 -13.28 -12.08 -1.37
N VAL A 122 -13.57 -10.81 -1.12
CA VAL A 122 -12.55 -9.76 -1.08
C VAL A 122 -12.08 -9.56 0.35
N HIS A 123 -10.77 -9.67 0.58
CA HIS A 123 -10.13 -9.40 1.85
C HIS A 123 -9.19 -8.20 1.72
N CYS A 124 -9.48 -7.12 2.46
CA CYS A 124 -8.60 -5.96 2.53
C CYS A 124 -7.73 -6.07 3.78
N SER A 125 -6.43 -6.31 3.59
CA SER A 125 -5.48 -6.59 4.66
C SER A 125 -5.20 -5.36 5.52
N GLU A 126 -5.10 -5.55 6.85
CA GLU A 126 -4.61 -4.53 7.79
C GLU A 126 -3.33 -4.90 8.53
N SER A 127 -2.73 -6.07 8.25
CA SER A 127 -1.45 -6.52 8.82
C SER A 127 -0.35 -5.45 8.82
N ASN A 128 -0.41 -4.52 7.87
CA ASN A 128 0.61 -3.50 7.65
C ASN A 128 -0.01 -2.11 7.49
N SER A 129 -0.78 -1.67 8.49
CA SER A 129 -1.39 -0.33 8.50
C SER A 129 -0.49 0.73 9.16
N ALA A 130 -0.57 1.97 8.67
CA ALA A 130 0.07 3.14 9.26
C ALA A 130 1.58 2.94 9.52
N MET A 131 2.04 3.08 10.77
CA MET A 131 3.47 3.01 11.14
C MET A 131 4.08 1.62 10.94
N LEU A 132 3.25 0.55 10.94
CA LEU A 132 3.72 -0.81 10.67
C LEU A 132 4.28 -0.96 9.24
N THR A 133 3.96 -0.01 8.34
CA THR A 133 4.53 0.02 6.99
C THR A 133 6.04 0.30 6.96
N PHE A 134 6.65 0.65 8.10
CA PHE A 134 8.08 0.95 8.22
C PHE A 134 8.94 -0.23 8.71
N ASP A 135 8.32 -1.37 9.03
CA ASP A 135 8.98 -2.52 9.65
C ASP A 135 9.86 -3.35 8.70
N GLY A 136 9.79 -3.07 7.39
CA GLY A 136 10.53 -3.81 6.36
C GLY A 136 9.67 -4.83 5.62
N VAL A 137 9.92 -4.95 4.31
CA VAL A 137 9.18 -5.81 3.37
C VAL A 137 9.10 -7.28 3.82
N ASP A 138 10.15 -7.79 4.46
CA ASP A 138 10.19 -9.16 4.98
C ASP A 138 9.24 -9.37 6.17
N VAL A 139 9.27 -8.47 7.15
CA VAL A 139 8.38 -8.52 8.33
C VAL A 139 6.93 -8.35 7.90
N MET A 140 6.68 -7.33 7.07
CA MET A 140 5.35 -7.08 6.54
C MET A 140 4.82 -8.26 5.71
N GLY A 141 5.70 -8.90 4.92
CA GLY A 141 5.34 -10.05 4.10
C GLY A 141 4.99 -11.29 4.92
N LYS A 142 5.71 -11.53 6.03
CA LYS A 142 5.36 -12.61 6.99
C LYS A 142 4.01 -12.36 7.64
N ARG A 143 3.75 -11.14 8.15
CA ARG A 143 2.44 -10.80 8.73
C ARG A 143 1.30 -10.99 7.74
N LEU A 144 1.48 -10.52 6.50
CA LEU A 144 0.49 -10.71 5.44
C LEU A 144 0.27 -12.20 5.16
N ALA A 145 1.31 -13.03 5.14
CA ALA A 145 1.18 -14.46 4.95
C ALA A 145 0.35 -15.12 6.07
N ASP A 146 0.59 -14.74 7.33
CA ASP A 146 -0.16 -15.25 8.49
C ASP A 146 -1.63 -14.80 8.46
N GLU A 147 -1.92 -13.56 8.07
CA GLU A 147 -3.28 -13.04 7.89
C GLU A 147 -4.01 -13.78 6.76
N VAL A 148 -3.36 -13.97 5.61
CA VAL A 148 -3.93 -14.72 4.48
C VAL A 148 -4.25 -16.16 4.90
N LEU A 149 -3.34 -16.83 5.61
CA LEU A 149 -3.58 -18.18 6.08
C LEU A 149 -4.79 -18.25 7.01
N SER A 150 -4.93 -17.28 7.92
CA SER A 150 -6.08 -17.17 8.82
C SER A 150 -7.40 -16.99 8.06
N VAL A 151 -7.40 -16.22 6.96
CA VAL A 151 -8.58 -16.06 6.10
C VAL A 151 -8.92 -17.35 5.38
N VAL A 152 -7.92 -18.05 4.82
CA VAL A 152 -8.11 -19.33 4.11
C VAL A 152 -8.67 -20.41 5.04
N GLN A 153 -8.14 -20.52 6.26
CA GLN A 153 -8.62 -21.48 7.26
C GLN A 153 -10.09 -21.24 7.66
N LYS A 154 -10.54 -19.98 7.70
CA LYS A 154 -11.93 -19.61 7.98
C LYS A 154 -12.88 -19.90 6.82
N HIS A 155 -12.36 -20.09 5.60
CA HIS A 155 -13.16 -20.25 4.38
C HIS A 155 -12.71 -21.49 3.59
N PRO A 156 -13.09 -22.70 4.03
CA PRO A 156 -12.63 -23.96 3.42
C PRO A 156 -13.12 -24.19 1.97
N ASN A 157 -14.09 -23.40 1.49
CA ASN A 157 -14.61 -23.49 0.12
C ASN A 157 -13.72 -22.78 -0.91
N LEU A 158 -12.74 -22.00 -0.46
CA LEU A 158 -11.82 -21.30 -1.35
C LEU A 158 -10.98 -22.31 -2.13
N GLN A 159 -10.85 -22.06 -3.43
CA GLN A 159 -10.05 -22.86 -4.36
C GLN A 159 -8.99 -22.01 -5.05
N LYS A 160 -9.26 -20.72 -5.23
CA LYS A 160 -8.43 -19.79 -6.01
C LYS A 160 -8.02 -18.58 -5.19
N ILE A 161 -6.86 -18.03 -5.49
CA ILE A 161 -6.34 -16.82 -4.84
C ILE A 161 -5.76 -15.83 -5.86
N SER A 162 -6.06 -14.55 -5.65
CA SER A 162 -5.49 -13.43 -6.40
C SER A 162 -5.04 -12.33 -5.44
N PHE A 163 -4.04 -11.57 -5.87
CA PHE A 163 -3.51 -10.43 -5.10
C PHE A 163 -3.56 -9.14 -5.90
N LEU A 164 -3.97 -8.07 -5.24
CA LEU A 164 -3.87 -6.69 -5.72
C LEU A 164 -3.00 -5.90 -4.75
N GLY A 165 -1.80 -5.53 -5.19
CA GLY A 165 -0.87 -4.71 -4.42
C GLY A 165 -0.75 -3.29 -4.95
N HIS A 166 -0.81 -2.30 -4.06
CA HIS A 166 -0.53 -0.90 -4.41
C HIS A 166 0.81 -0.47 -3.83
N SER A 167 1.65 0.16 -4.65
CA SER A 167 2.92 0.73 -4.19
C SER A 167 3.76 -0.32 -3.45
N LEU A 168 4.22 -0.01 -2.24
CA LEU A 168 4.89 -0.92 -1.31
C LEU A 168 4.15 -2.26 -1.12
N GLY A 169 2.82 -2.26 -1.15
CA GLY A 169 2.00 -3.47 -1.01
C GLY A 169 2.30 -4.53 -2.07
N GLY A 170 2.72 -4.14 -3.27
CA GLY A 170 3.16 -5.11 -4.29
C GLY A 170 4.47 -5.82 -3.93
N LEU A 171 5.41 -5.14 -3.27
CA LEU A 171 6.64 -5.77 -2.75
C LEU A 171 6.34 -6.67 -1.55
N VAL A 172 5.49 -6.21 -0.63
CA VAL A 172 5.02 -7.02 0.51
C VAL A 172 4.34 -8.29 0.02
N THR A 173 3.49 -8.17 -1.01
CA THR A 173 2.84 -9.32 -1.66
C THR A 173 3.86 -10.29 -2.24
N ARG A 174 4.88 -9.81 -2.98
CA ARG A 174 5.96 -10.68 -3.52
C ARG A 174 6.65 -11.49 -2.43
N TYR A 175 6.85 -10.90 -1.26
CA TYR A 175 7.43 -11.62 -0.13
C TYR A 175 6.45 -12.64 0.45
N ALA A 176 5.20 -12.23 0.70
CA ALA A 176 4.18 -13.09 1.28
C ALA A 176 3.88 -14.33 0.42
N ILE A 177 3.81 -14.18 -0.91
CA ILE A 177 3.57 -15.34 -1.80
C ILE A 177 4.70 -16.36 -1.72
N ALA A 178 5.96 -15.93 -1.56
CA ALA A 178 7.08 -16.84 -1.39
C ALA A 178 7.03 -17.59 -0.05
N VAL A 179 6.54 -16.92 1.02
CA VAL A 179 6.30 -17.56 2.31
C VAL A 179 5.19 -18.60 2.23
N LEU A 180 4.14 -18.34 1.45
CA LEU A 180 2.95 -19.18 1.29
C LEU A 180 3.08 -20.29 0.23
N TYR A 181 4.11 -20.25 -0.59
CA TYR A 181 4.28 -21.11 -1.75
C TYR A 181 4.66 -22.54 -1.36
N GLY A 182 3.98 -23.53 -1.94
CA GLY A 182 4.37 -24.94 -1.84
C GLY A 182 4.20 -25.58 -0.46
N LYS A 183 3.70 -24.84 0.54
CA LYS A 183 3.62 -25.32 1.92
C LYS A 183 2.27 -25.96 2.24
N ASP A 184 2.34 -27.10 2.93
CA ASP A 184 1.18 -27.70 3.57
C ASP A 184 0.90 -27.02 4.91
N PHE A 185 -0.21 -26.29 5.00
CA PHE A 185 -0.63 -25.63 6.23
C PHE A 185 -1.69 -26.42 7.01
N THR A 186 -2.09 -27.60 6.53
CA THR A 186 -3.08 -28.46 7.21
C THR A 186 -2.50 -29.17 8.45
N ARG A 187 -1.17 -29.26 8.56
CA ARG A 187 -0.48 -29.93 9.68
C ARG A 187 -0.32 -29.09 10.95
N LYS A 188 -0.33 -27.76 10.83
CA LYS A 188 -0.05 -26.85 11.97
C LYS A 188 -1.07 -26.91 13.11
N SER A 189 -2.25 -27.51 12.91
CA SER A 189 -3.26 -27.68 13.96
C SER A 189 -3.04 -28.89 14.86
N HIS A 190 -2.06 -29.76 14.58
CA HIS A 190 -1.84 -31.01 15.34
C HIS A 190 -0.57 -31.03 16.22
N GLU A 191 0.29 -30.01 16.16
CA GLU A 191 1.58 -30.02 16.87
C GLU A 191 1.53 -29.42 18.30
N GLU A 192 0.36 -29.06 18.83
CA GLU A 192 0.21 -28.62 20.24
C GLU A 192 0.07 -29.77 21.26
N ASN A 193 -0.04 -31.03 20.83
CA ASN A 193 0.01 -32.18 21.73
C ASN A 193 1.19 -33.07 21.32
N GLY A 194 2.31 -32.91 22.02
CA GLY A 194 3.51 -33.68 21.78
C GLY A 194 3.27 -35.18 21.96
N ASP A 195 3.43 -35.94 20.89
CA ASP A 195 4.23 -37.17 20.83
C ASP A 195 4.36 -37.66 19.37
N CYS A 196 5.40 -38.45 19.12
CA CYS A 196 5.58 -39.42 18.02
C CYS A 196 6.28 -39.00 16.71
N LYS A 197 7.59 -39.32 16.67
CA LYS A 197 8.37 -39.95 15.57
C LYS A 197 8.36 -39.31 14.17
N LEU A 198 9.54 -38.79 13.81
CA LEU A 198 9.96 -38.43 12.46
C LEU A 198 9.91 -39.67 11.54
N ASP A 199 8.92 -39.72 10.66
CA ASP A 199 8.83 -40.70 9.59
C ASP A 199 9.16 -39.95 8.28
N GLU A 200 10.46 -39.94 7.91
CA GLU A 200 11.04 -39.25 6.75
C GLU A 200 10.44 -39.72 5.39
N SER A 201 9.57 -40.72 5.41
CA SER A 201 8.93 -41.31 4.22
C SER A 201 7.70 -40.55 3.71
N LYS A 202 7.14 -39.61 4.49
CA LYS A 202 5.89 -38.88 4.13
C LYS A 202 6.07 -37.42 3.70
N GLU A 203 7.24 -36.81 3.87
CA GLU A 203 7.47 -35.42 3.44
C GLU A 203 7.40 -35.28 1.92
N SER A 204 7.94 -36.24 1.17
CA SER A 204 7.97 -36.21 -0.30
C SER A 204 6.59 -36.25 -0.97
N LEU A 205 5.60 -36.95 -0.37
CA LEU A 205 4.23 -37.02 -0.91
C LEU A 205 3.42 -35.74 -0.66
N SER A 206 3.78 -34.97 0.36
CA SER A 206 3.08 -33.74 0.73
C SER A 206 3.51 -32.54 -0.13
N GLU A 207 4.78 -32.47 -0.53
CA GLU A 207 5.29 -31.37 -1.38
C GLU A 207 4.67 -31.36 -2.78
N ASP A 208 4.48 -32.52 -3.40
CA ASP A 208 3.93 -32.61 -4.75
C ASP A 208 2.48 -32.12 -4.84
N LYS A 209 1.68 -32.29 -3.76
CA LYS A 209 0.27 -31.87 -3.73
C LYS A 209 0.11 -30.35 -3.73
N TYR A 210 1.01 -29.65 -3.03
CA TYR A 210 0.94 -28.19 -2.86
C TYR A 210 1.92 -27.44 -3.77
N LYS A 211 2.73 -28.15 -4.55
CA LYS A 211 3.59 -27.57 -5.58
C LYS A 211 2.78 -26.65 -6.50
N GLY A 212 3.25 -25.42 -6.67
CA GLY A 212 2.55 -24.43 -7.49
C GLY A 212 1.35 -23.74 -6.81
N LYS A 213 0.99 -24.09 -5.56
CA LYS A 213 -0.11 -23.47 -4.81
C LYS A 213 0.39 -22.33 -3.92
N ILE A 214 -0.49 -21.39 -3.61
CA ILE A 214 -0.28 -20.32 -2.62
C ILE A 214 -1.28 -20.52 -1.49
N ALA A 215 -0.79 -20.80 -0.29
CA ALA A 215 -1.64 -21.15 0.87
C ALA A 215 -2.61 -22.33 0.57
N GLY A 216 -2.18 -23.27 -0.27
CA GLY A 216 -3.02 -24.39 -0.72
C GLY A 216 -4.03 -24.06 -1.82
N LEU A 217 -4.14 -22.79 -2.25
CA LEU A 217 -5.06 -22.33 -3.29
C LEU A 217 -4.37 -22.18 -4.65
N ASP A 218 -5.15 -22.26 -5.73
CA ASP A 218 -4.70 -22.02 -7.09
C ASP A 218 -4.46 -20.52 -7.35
N PRO A 219 -3.21 -20.09 -7.62
CA PRO A 219 -2.89 -18.69 -7.88
C PRO A 219 -3.36 -18.26 -9.28
N VAL A 220 -4.21 -17.22 -9.34
CA VAL A 220 -4.81 -16.76 -10.60
C VAL A 220 -4.22 -15.43 -11.06
N ASN A 221 -4.48 -14.33 -10.34
CA ASN A 221 -4.01 -12.99 -10.73
C ASN A 221 -3.01 -12.42 -9.71
N PHE A 222 -1.87 -11.94 -10.22
CA PHE A 222 -0.93 -11.11 -9.49
C PHE A 222 -0.92 -9.71 -10.11
N ILE A 223 -1.61 -8.76 -9.47
CA ILE A 223 -1.83 -7.42 -10.02
C ILE A 223 -1.14 -6.41 -9.12
N THR A 224 -0.32 -5.54 -9.72
CA THR A 224 0.35 -4.46 -9.01
C THR A 224 0.04 -3.11 -9.64
N SER A 225 -0.08 -2.07 -8.82
CA SER A 225 -0.28 -0.70 -9.25
C SER A 225 0.75 0.22 -8.59
N ALA A 226 1.48 0.98 -9.41
CA ALA A 226 2.51 1.91 -8.95
C ALA A 226 3.55 1.28 -7.99
N THR A 227 3.89 -0.01 -8.15
CA THR A 227 4.81 -0.73 -7.26
C THR A 227 6.28 -0.51 -7.64
N PRO A 228 7.19 -0.14 -6.72
CA PRO A 228 8.61 0.02 -7.02
C PRO A 228 9.34 -1.33 -7.06
N HIS A 229 9.06 -2.17 -8.06
CA HIS A 229 9.55 -3.55 -8.15
C HIS A 229 11.08 -3.71 -8.08
N LEU A 230 11.81 -2.71 -8.58
CA LEU A 230 13.28 -2.66 -8.61
C LEU A 230 13.87 -1.80 -7.48
N GLY A 231 13.03 -1.34 -6.55
CA GLY A 231 13.38 -0.32 -5.56
C GLY A 231 13.16 1.11 -6.08
N SER A 232 13.70 2.08 -5.33
CA SER A 232 13.51 3.52 -5.49
C SER A 232 14.82 4.31 -5.59
N ARG A 233 15.99 3.65 -5.53
CA ARG A 233 17.31 4.30 -5.56
C ARG A 233 17.87 4.42 -6.97
N GLY A 234 18.57 5.51 -7.26
CA GLY A 234 19.50 5.62 -8.40
C GLY A 234 18.89 6.14 -9.70
N HIS A 235 17.64 6.56 -9.67
CA HIS A 235 16.95 6.95 -10.87
C HIS A 235 16.10 8.18 -10.57
N LYS A 236 16.13 9.19 -11.46
CA LYS A 236 15.20 10.34 -11.60
C LYS A 236 13.69 9.97 -11.64
N GLN A 237 13.36 8.76 -11.23
CA GLN A 237 12.11 8.04 -11.03
C GLN A 237 11.31 8.53 -9.82
N VAL A 238 11.94 9.14 -8.80
CA VAL A 238 11.26 9.90 -7.73
C VAL A 238 11.46 11.40 -8.05
N PRO A 239 10.51 12.09 -8.70
CA PRO A 239 10.59 13.50 -9.03
C PRO A 239 10.22 14.35 -7.80
N LEU A 240 10.90 14.14 -6.67
CA LEU A 240 10.75 15.06 -5.54
C LEU A 240 11.47 16.39 -5.85
N PHE A 241 12.45 16.43 -6.77
CA PHE A 241 13.22 17.65 -7.06
C PHE A 241 13.80 17.77 -8.50
N CYS A 242 12.97 17.70 -9.54
CA CYS A 242 13.34 18.18 -10.89
C CYS A 242 14.66 17.62 -11.50
N GLY A 243 15.07 16.38 -11.19
CA GLY A 243 16.14 15.71 -11.92
C GLY A 243 17.58 16.16 -11.64
N LEU A 244 17.84 16.84 -10.52
CA LEU A 244 19.19 17.11 -10.01
C LEU A 244 19.73 15.90 -9.22
N TYR A 245 20.86 15.35 -9.68
CA TYR A 245 21.57 14.18 -9.14
C TYR A 245 21.97 14.32 -7.66
N THR A 246 22.11 15.54 -7.16
CA THR A 246 22.56 15.86 -5.80
C THR A 246 21.54 15.53 -4.71
N LEU A 247 20.26 15.33 -5.05
CA LEU A 247 19.19 15.07 -4.08
C LEU A 247 18.84 13.60 -3.88
N GLU A 248 19.27 12.70 -4.76
CA GLU A 248 19.16 11.24 -4.52
C GLU A 248 20.03 10.81 -3.33
N LYS A 249 21.19 11.46 -3.15
CA LYS A 249 21.99 11.32 -1.93
C LYS A 249 21.17 11.78 -0.72
N VAL A 250 20.47 12.90 -0.77
CA VAL A 250 19.65 13.38 0.36
C VAL A 250 18.48 12.43 0.63
N ALA A 251 17.82 11.90 -0.41
CA ALA A 251 16.73 10.94 -0.28
C ALA A 251 17.18 9.64 0.42
N SER A 252 18.35 9.10 0.07
CA SER A 252 18.92 7.95 0.79
C SER A 252 19.29 8.30 2.24
N HIS A 253 19.69 9.54 2.51
CA HIS A 253 19.90 10.04 3.89
C HIS A 253 18.58 10.37 4.63
N THR A 254 17.43 10.35 3.95
CA THR A 254 16.09 10.44 4.59
C THR A 254 15.38 9.10 4.65
N ALA A 255 15.94 8.04 4.08
CA ALA A 255 15.35 6.70 4.09
C ALA A 255 15.18 6.12 5.51
N TRP A 256 15.99 6.58 6.48
CA TRP A 256 15.81 6.22 7.89
C TRP A 256 14.46 6.66 8.46
N ILE A 257 13.84 7.72 7.91
CA ILE A 257 12.51 8.20 8.32
C ILE A 257 11.43 7.16 7.97
N LEU A 258 11.69 6.32 6.96
CA LEU A 258 10.83 5.19 6.57
C LEU A 258 11.28 3.87 7.20
N GLY A 259 12.12 3.93 8.25
CA GLY A 259 12.58 2.77 9.00
C GLY A 259 13.33 1.74 8.16
N ARG A 260 13.03 0.47 8.40
CA ARG A 260 13.64 -0.66 7.69
C ARG A 260 13.12 -0.77 6.26
N THR A 261 11.85 -0.41 6.03
CA THR A 261 11.26 -0.31 4.69
C THR A 261 12.05 0.62 3.78
N GLY A 262 12.46 1.79 4.28
CA GLY A 262 13.33 2.70 3.54
C GLY A 262 14.64 2.02 3.11
N LYS A 263 15.30 1.27 4.01
CA LYS A 263 16.54 0.57 3.67
C LYS A 263 16.34 -0.43 2.52
N HIS A 264 15.25 -1.20 2.54
CA HIS A 264 14.94 -2.16 1.48
C HIS A 264 14.63 -1.47 0.15
N LEU A 265 13.80 -0.42 0.15
CA LEU A 265 13.45 0.34 -1.06
C LEU A 265 14.69 0.98 -1.70
N PHE A 266 15.66 1.40 -0.89
CA PHE A 266 16.90 2.01 -1.37
C PHE A 266 18.06 1.02 -1.52
N LEU A 267 17.84 -0.29 -1.37
CA LEU A 267 18.88 -1.31 -1.53
C LEU A 267 20.13 -1.01 -0.65
N THR A 268 19.92 -0.52 0.58
CA THR A 268 20.99 -0.17 1.54
C THR A 268 21.08 -1.17 2.69
N ASP A 269 20.36 -2.28 2.60
CA ASP A 269 20.20 -3.32 3.62
C ASP A 269 21.08 -4.56 3.37
N GLY A 270 22.01 -4.50 2.41
CA GLY A 270 23.01 -5.54 2.22
C GLY A 270 24.04 -5.53 3.34
N HIS A 271 24.10 -6.61 4.13
CA HIS A 271 25.00 -6.79 5.28
C HIS A 271 25.49 -8.23 5.33
N ASP A 272 26.64 -8.48 5.98
CA ASP A 272 27.17 -9.82 6.30
C ASP A 272 27.25 -10.77 5.10
N GLY A 273 27.67 -10.26 3.94
CA GLY A 273 27.79 -11.03 2.69
C GLY A 273 26.46 -11.32 1.98
N LYS A 274 25.31 -10.92 2.55
CA LYS A 274 23.99 -11.05 1.90
C LYS A 274 23.67 -9.82 1.05
N PRO A 275 23.20 -9.98 -0.19
CA PRO A 275 22.77 -8.86 -1.02
C PRO A 275 21.49 -8.20 -0.45
N PRO A 276 21.12 -6.99 -0.87
CA PRO A 276 19.87 -6.33 -0.47
C PRO A 276 18.62 -7.20 -0.67
N LEU A 277 17.60 -7.07 0.19
CA LEU A 277 16.43 -7.94 0.18
C LEU A 277 15.71 -7.99 -1.18
N LEU A 278 15.50 -6.84 -1.83
CA LEU A 278 14.80 -6.82 -3.13
C LEU A 278 15.58 -7.57 -4.21
N PHE A 279 16.91 -7.60 -4.11
CA PHE A 279 17.77 -8.38 -4.97
C PHE A 279 17.70 -9.89 -4.65
N GLN A 280 17.51 -10.25 -3.39
CA GLN A 280 17.21 -11.64 -3.03
C GLN A 280 15.86 -12.09 -3.60
N MET A 281 14.85 -11.22 -3.58
CA MET A 281 13.47 -11.50 -4.06
C MET A 281 13.33 -11.70 -5.58
N VAL A 282 14.44 -11.69 -6.34
CA VAL A 282 14.44 -11.99 -7.78
C VAL A 282 15.13 -13.32 -8.12
N ASN A 283 15.44 -14.13 -7.10
CA ASN A 283 15.97 -15.48 -7.24
C ASN A 283 15.24 -16.40 -6.27
N ASP A 284 15.21 -17.69 -6.57
CA ASP A 284 14.76 -18.71 -5.62
C ASP A 284 15.94 -19.08 -4.71
N SER A 285 15.66 -19.23 -3.41
CA SER A 285 16.59 -19.81 -2.44
C SER A 285 16.01 -21.11 -1.87
N GLU A 286 16.83 -21.84 -1.11
CA GLU A 286 16.39 -23.05 -0.38
C GLU A 286 15.21 -22.74 0.56
N ASP A 287 15.23 -21.58 1.22
CA ASP A 287 14.19 -21.18 2.17
C ASP A 287 12.92 -20.60 1.51
N LEU A 288 13.08 -19.81 0.44
CA LEU A 288 12.02 -19.02 -0.16
C LEU A 288 12.15 -18.98 -1.69
N GLN A 289 11.13 -19.54 -2.37
CA GLN A 289 11.09 -19.61 -3.83
C GLN A 289 10.32 -18.41 -4.41
N PHE A 290 10.94 -17.23 -4.47
CA PHE A 290 10.28 -15.99 -4.91
C PHE A 290 9.83 -15.98 -6.38
N ILE A 291 10.68 -16.43 -7.29
CA ILE A 291 10.38 -16.47 -8.73
C ILE A 291 9.41 -17.60 -9.02
N SER A 292 9.60 -18.79 -8.43
CA SER A 292 8.64 -19.90 -8.60
C SER A 292 7.25 -19.54 -8.08
N ALA A 293 7.16 -18.89 -6.91
CA ALA A 293 5.89 -18.41 -6.37
C ALA A 293 5.22 -17.40 -7.31
N LEU A 294 5.97 -16.45 -7.85
CA LEU A 294 5.44 -15.45 -8.79
C LEU A 294 5.06 -16.06 -10.15
N GLN A 295 5.81 -17.07 -10.60
CA GLN A 295 5.56 -17.81 -11.84
C GLN A 295 4.27 -18.62 -11.78
N SER A 296 3.91 -19.12 -10.60
CA SER A 296 2.71 -19.95 -10.40
C SER A 296 1.39 -19.24 -10.80
N PHE A 297 1.34 -17.91 -10.71
CA PHE A 297 0.17 -17.13 -11.11
C PHE A 297 -0.10 -17.23 -12.61
N LYS A 298 -1.35 -17.52 -12.99
CA LYS A 298 -1.77 -17.58 -14.41
C LYS A 298 -1.58 -16.24 -15.13
N ARG A 299 -1.85 -15.14 -14.43
CA ARG A 299 -1.78 -13.78 -14.98
C ARG A 299 -1.02 -12.83 -14.06
N ARG A 300 -0.06 -12.09 -14.62
CA ARG A 300 0.70 -11.04 -13.92
C ARG A 300 0.52 -9.71 -14.64
N VAL A 301 0.15 -8.67 -13.90
CA VAL A 301 -0.12 -7.34 -14.47
C VAL A 301 0.57 -6.25 -13.66
N ALA A 302 1.20 -5.32 -14.37
CA ALA A 302 1.82 -4.13 -13.81
C ALA A 302 1.13 -2.86 -14.37
N TYR A 303 0.35 -2.20 -13.52
CA TYR A 303 -0.24 -0.89 -13.79
C TYR A 303 0.74 0.20 -13.36
N ALA A 304 1.11 1.08 -14.29
CA ALA A 304 2.15 2.07 -14.08
C ALA A 304 1.71 3.47 -14.52
N ASN A 305 1.95 4.46 -13.67
CA ASN A 305 1.71 5.85 -14.01
C ASN A 305 2.80 6.37 -14.97
N VAL A 306 2.39 6.87 -16.13
CA VAL A 306 3.31 7.44 -17.14
C VAL A 306 3.96 8.74 -16.65
N ARG A 307 3.24 9.52 -15.83
CA ARG A 307 3.67 10.82 -15.27
C ARG A 307 2.98 11.12 -13.95
N HIS A 308 3.55 12.08 -13.21
CA HIS A 308 2.99 12.70 -11.99
C HIS A 308 2.82 11.76 -10.80
N ASP A 309 3.28 10.51 -10.93
CA ASP A 309 3.63 9.72 -9.78
C ASP A 309 4.98 10.22 -9.27
N HIS A 310 4.94 10.88 -8.11
CA HIS A 310 6.13 11.45 -7.50
C HIS A 310 6.87 10.48 -6.58
N LEU A 311 6.30 9.31 -6.34
CA LEU A 311 6.82 8.32 -5.39
C LEU A 311 7.45 7.14 -6.13
N VAL A 312 6.85 6.71 -7.23
CA VAL A 312 7.29 5.53 -7.96
C VAL A 312 7.42 5.83 -9.44
N GLY A 313 8.61 5.55 -9.98
CA GLY A 313 8.92 5.80 -11.38
C GLY A 313 8.23 4.84 -12.34
N TRP A 314 7.99 5.32 -13.56
CA TRP A 314 7.40 4.54 -14.64
C TRP A 314 8.20 3.28 -14.99
N SER A 315 9.54 3.35 -14.99
CA SER A 315 10.42 2.20 -15.28
C SER A 315 10.21 1.04 -14.31
N THR A 316 10.36 1.32 -13.01
CA THR A 316 10.30 0.32 -11.94
C THR A 316 8.88 -0.25 -11.80
N SER A 317 7.85 0.61 -11.88
CA SER A 317 6.45 0.17 -11.79
C SER A 317 5.94 -0.61 -12.98
N SER A 318 6.58 -0.48 -14.15
CA SER A 318 6.20 -1.24 -15.34
C SER A 318 7.18 -2.34 -15.73
N LEU A 319 8.24 -2.57 -14.95
CA LEU A 319 9.28 -3.55 -15.27
C LEU A 319 9.81 -3.38 -16.70
N ARG A 320 10.26 -2.15 -17.01
CA ARG A 320 10.86 -1.77 -18.30
C ARG A 320 12.10 -0.93 -18.09
N ARG A 321 13.07 -1.07 -19.01
CA ARG A 321 14.20 -0.13 -19.11
C ARG A 321 13.69 1.23 -19.59
N ARG A 322 14.41 2.30 -19.26
CA ARG A 322 14.01 3.66 -19.67
C ARG A 322 13.89 3.83 -21.19
N ASN A 323 14.73 3.15 -21.97
CA ASN A 323 14.72 3.18 -23.43
C ASN A 323 13.61 2.30 -24.04
N GLU A 324 13.02 1.39 -23.28
CA GLU A 324 11.88 0.54 -23.67
C GLU A 324 10.52 1.19 -23.37
N LEU A 325 10.51 2.27 -22.59
CA LEU A 325 9.27 2.98 -22.27
C LEU A 325 8.62 3.53 -23.55
N PRO A 326 7.30 3.34 -23.74
CA PRO A 326 6.58 3.85 -24.90
C PRO A 326 6.82 5.33 -25.14
N LYS A 327 7.00 5.70 -26.41
CA LYS A 327 7.13 7.10 -26.79
C LYS A 327 5.81 7.80 -26.52
N ARG A 328 5.84 8.85 -25.69
CA ARG A 328 4.65 9.60 -25.23
C ARG A 328 3.72 10.09 -26.34
N ARG A 329 4.27 10.38 -27.52
CA ARG A 329 3.52 10.84 -28.70
C ARG A 329 2.64 9.74 -29.33
N ASN A 330 2.92 8.47 -29.04
CA ASN A 330 2.19 7.31 -29.57
C ASN A 330 1.17 6.75 -28.56
N LEU A 331 1.01 7.40 -27.40
CA LEU A 331 0.07 6.97 -26.38
C LEU A 331 -1.35 7.38 -26.78
N LEU A 332 -2.18 6.40 -27.11
CA LEU A 332 -3.55 6.58 -27.52
C LEU A 332 -4.47 6.29 -26.35
N LYS A 333 -5.47 7.14 -26.13
CA LYS A 333 -6.49 6.88 -25.13
C LYS A 333 -7.32 5.68 -25.57
N ASN A 334 -7.67 4.83 -24.62
CA ASN A 334 -8.66 3.80 -24.83
C ASN A 334 -10.06 4.42 -24.74
N ASP A 335 -10.94 4.11 -25.70
CA ASP A 335 -12.30 4.68 -25.76
C ASP A 335 -13.16 4.27 -24.56
N LYS A 336 -12.98 3.04 -24.06
CA LYS A 336 -13.69 2.51 -22.90
C LYS A 336 -13.06 2.95 -21.57
N TYR A 337 -11.73 3.10 -21.54
CA TYR A 337 -10.99 3.48 -20.34
C TYR A 337 -10.08 4.69 -20.62
N PRO A 338 -10.60 5.93 -20.54
CA PRO A 338 -9.92 7.13 -20.99
C PRO A 338 -8.54 7.41 -20.39
N HIS A 339 -8.24 6.87 -19.21
CA HIS A 339 -6.94 7.02 -18.54
C HIS A 339 -5.94 5.92 -18.86
N ILE A 340 -6.35 4.86 -19.54
CA ILE A 340 -5.44 3.83 -20.06
C ILE A 340 -4.94 4.28 -21.41
N VAL A 341 -3.62 4.44 -21.51
CA VAL A 341 -2.98 5.09 -22.67
C VAL A 341 -2.03 4.19 -23.45
N ASN A 342 -1.70 3.02 -22.90
CA ASN A 342 -1.01 1.94 -23.59
C ASN A 342 -1.24 0.62 -22.83
N ILE A 343 -1.41 -0.47 -23.58
CA ILE A 343 -1.51 -1.83 -23.06
C ILE A 343 -0.51 -2.67 -23.85
N GLU A 344 0.46 -3.24 -23.15
CA GLU A 344 1.35 -4.25 -23.72
C GLU A 344 0.93 -5.61 -23.17
N THR A 345 0.42 -6.46 -24.04
CA THR A 345 0.05 -7.84 -23.70
C THR A 345 1.30 -8.65 -23.36
N ALA A 346 1.13 -9.65 -22.50
CA ALA A 346 2.17 -10.61 -22.16
C ALA A 346 2.78 -11.22 -23.44
N LYS A 347 4.07 -10.98 -23.66
CA LYS A 347 4.86 -11.72 -24.67
C LYS A 347 5.35 -13.01 -24.04
N THR A 348 5.39 -14.10 -24.82
CA THR A 348 6.03 -15.36 -24.44
C THR A 348 7.49 -15.09 -24.11
N ALA A 349 7.97 -15.61 -22.97
CA ALA A 349 9.34 -15.43 -22.52
C ALA A 349 10.32 -15.84 -23.63
N ILE A 350 11.17 -14.91 -24.06
CA ILE A 350 12.28 -15.23 -24.96
C ILE A 350 13.37 -15.84 -24.07
N SER A 351 13.74 -17.08 -24.35
CA SER A 351 14.90 -17.74 -23.74
C SER A 351 16.15 -16.90 -24.03
N GLN A 352 16.59 -16.11 -23.06
CA GLN A 352 17.93 -15.51 -23.08
C GLN A 352 18.81 -16.29 -22.12
N GLU A 353 20.02 -16.57 -22.58
CA GLU A 353 21.03 -17.38 -21.92
C GLU A 353 21.28 -16.95 -20.48
N GLU A 354 21.37 -17.95 -19.60
CA GLU A 354 21.76 -17.79 -18.21
C GLU A 354 23.21 -17.29 -18.16
N THR A 355 23.39 -16.07 -17.68
CA THR A 355 24.70 -15.62 -17.23
C THR A 355 24.72 -15.72 -15.72
N ASP A 356 25.55 -16.62 -15.22
CA ASP A 356 25.78 -16.84 -13.79
C ASP A 356 26.57 -15.65 -13.24
N VAL A 357 25.88 -14.74 -12.55
CA VAL A 357 26.45 -13.47 -12.11
C VAL A 357 26.99 -13.65 -10.68
N ARG A 358 28.32 -13.86 -10.57
CA ARG A 358 29.04 -13.94 -9.28
C ARG A 358 28.92 -12.64 -8.49
N VAL A 359 28.57 -12.77 -7.21
CA VAL A 359 28.27 -11.66 -6.28
C VAL A 359 29.56 -11.12 -5.65
N GLU A 360 30.28 -10.24 -6.35
CA GLU A 360 31.26 -9.35 -5.72
C GLU A 360 31.20 -7.94 -6.33
N GLY A 361 30.85 -6.94 -5.53
CA GLY A 361 31.07 -5.53 -5.86
C GLY A 361 30.11 -4.84 -6.84
N PHE A 362 28.83 -5.25 -6.92
CA PHE A 362 27.88 -4.63 -7.87
C PHE A 362 27.57 -3.16 -7.56
N ARG A 363 27.58 -2.32 -8.61
CA ARG A 363 26.97 -0.98 -8.54
C ARG A 363 25.45 -1.14 -8.60
N ILE A 364 24.73 -0.17 -8.05
CA ILE A 364 23.25 -0.18 -7.97
C ILE A 364 22.60 -0.38 -9.36
N ALA A 365 23.13 0.26 -10.40
CA ALA A 365 22.61 0.13 -11.76
C ALA A 365 22.73 -1.30 -12.30
N ASP A 366 23.78 -2.02 -11.89
CA ASP A 366 23.99 -3.41 -12.26
C ASP A 366 22.98 -4.31 -11.51
N MET A 367 22.67 -4.01 -10.23
CA MET A 367 21.61 -4.70 -9.48
C MET A 367 20.21 -4.47 -10.07
N GLU A 368 19.87 -3.23 -10.46
CA GLU A 368 18.58 -2.92 -11.10
C GLU A 368 18.40 -3.73 -12.39
N GLU A 369 19.45 -3.80 -13.22
CA GLU A 369 19.42 -4.53 -14.48
C GLU A 369 19.24 -6.04 -14.26
N VAL A 370 19.93 -6.63 -13.27
CA VAL A 370 19.73 -8.05 -12.90
C VAL A 370 18.32 -8.30 -12.40
N MET A 371 17.81 -7.48 -11.47
CA MET A 371 16.45 -7.59 -10.97
C MET A 371 15.41 -7.49 -12.08
N LEU A 372 15.60 -6.54 -13.00
CA LEU A 372 14.73 -6.36 -14.15
C LEU A 372 14.75 -7.59 -15.06
N ARG A 373 15.94 -8.10 -15.41
CA ARG A 373 16.06 -9.32 -16.24
C ARG A 373 15.35 -10.49 -15.60
N SER A 374 15.62 -10.78 -14.32
CA SER A 374 15.00 -11.90 -13.62
C SER A 374 13.47 -11.79 -13.57
N LEU A 375 12.93 -10.61 -13.24
CA LEU A 375 11.47 -10.40 -13.19
C LEU A 375 10.80 -10.46 -14.56
N THR A 376 11.52 -10.08 -15.63
CA THR A 376 10.99 -10.06 -16.99
C THR A 376 11.21 -11.37 -17.75
N LYS A 377 11.88 -12.38 -17.14
CA LYS A 377 11.79 -13.78 -17.59
C LYS A 377 10.35 -14.30 -17.54
N LEU A 378 9.54 -13.77 -16.62
CA LEU A 378 8.12 -14.09 -16.51
C LEU A 378 7.30 -13.22 -17.45
N SER A 379 6.16 -13.76 -17.91
CA SER A 379 5.23 -13.00 -18.74
C SER A 379 4.48 -11.96 -17.91
N TRP A 380 4.50 -10.71 -18.36
CA TRP A 380 3.81 -9.57 -17.72
C TRP A 380 2.97 -8.81 -18.74
N GLU A 381 1.71 -8.59 -18.40
CA GLU A 381 0.92 -7.53 -19.01
C GLU A 381 1.30 -6.20 -18.37
N ARG A 382 1.50 -5.16 -19.19
CA ARG A 382 1.89 -3.83 -18.72
C ARG A 382 0.85 -2.82 -19.17
N VAL A 383 0.24 -2.15 -18.21
CA VAL A 383 -0.83 -1.17 -18.47
C VAL A 383 -0.34 0.20 -18.03
N ASP A 384 -0.28 1.12 -18.98
CA ASP A 384 0.17 2.48 -18.77
C ASP A 384 -1.01 3.40 -18.53
N VAL A 385 -0.98 4.09 -17.39
CA VAL A 385 -2.04 4.96 -16.92
C VAL A 385 -1.59 6.42 -16.96
N SER A 386 -2.48 7.29 -17.44
CA SER A 386 -2.23 8.73 -17.46
C SER A 386 -3.48 9.54 -17.13
N PHE A 387 -3.42 10.23 -15.99
CA PHE A 387 -4.40 11.24 -15.59
C PHE A 387 -4.16 12.61 -16.27
N LYS A 388 -3.50 12.62 -17.44
CA LYS A 388 -3.22 13.84 -18.19
C LYS A 388 -4.55 14.47 -18.64
N GLY A 389 -4.82 15.66 -18.12
CA GLY A 389 -6.08 16.39 -18.38
C GLY A 389 -6.91 16.60 -17.12
N SER A 390 -6.60 15.86 -16.05
CA SER A 390 -7.26 16.03 -14.75
C SER A 390 -6.41 16.83 -13.75
N LYS A 391 -7.07 17.46 -12.77
CA LYS A 391 -6.44 17.98 -11.55
C LYS A 391 -5.97 16.86 -10.61
N GLN A 392 -6.58 15.67 -10.66
CA GLN A 392 -6.18 14.51 -9.85
C GLN A 392 -4.82 13.92 -10.26
N ARG A 393 -4.22 14.41 -11.38
CA ARG A 393 -2.87 14.03 -11.81
C ARG A 393 -1.80 14.26 -10.74
N TYR A 394 -1.94 15.29 -9.89
CA TYR A 394 -0.98 15.55 -8.82
C TYR A 394 -1.03 14.50 -7.71
N PHE A 395 -2.08 13.68 -7.70
CA PHE A 395 -2.26 12.53 -6.81
C PHE A 395 -2.23 11.22 -7.58
N ALA A 396 -1.62 11.16 -8.78
CA ALA A 396 -1.64 9.99 -9.66
C ALA A 396 -1.28 8.68 -8.95
N HIS A 397 -0.34 8.73 -8.00
CA HIS A 397 0.04 7.59 -7.17
C HIS A 397 -1.14 6.97 -6.43
N ASN A 398 -2.04 7.78 -5.88
CA ASN A 398 -3.21 7.32 -5.12
C ASN A 398 -4.46 7.23 -6.00
N THR A 399 -4.51 8.02 -7.07
CA THR A 399 -5.61 8.01 -8.04
C THR A 399 -5.70 6.68 -8.78
N ILE A 400 -4.57 6.05 -9.13
CA ILE A 400 -4.55 4.75 -9.83
C ILE A 400 -5.28 3.62 -9.08
N GLN A 401 -5.36 3.69 -7.74
CA GLN A 401 -6.08 2.73 -6.90
C GLN A 401 -7.41 3.27 -6.35
N VAL A 402 -7.78 4.51 -6.68
CA VAL A 402 -8.98 5.20 -6.14
C VAL A 402 -8.99 5.21 -4.61
N GLN A 403 -7.91 5.67 -3.98
CA GLN A 403 -7.74 5.65 -2.52
C GLN A 403 -8.93 6.28 -1.77
N SER A 404 -9.45 7.39 -2.27
CA SER A 404 -10.68 8.02 -1.80
C SER A 404 -11.48 8.51 -2.99
N TYR A 405 -12.68 7.96 -3.21
CA TYR A 405 -13.50 8.27 -4.38
C TYR A 405 -13.74 9.79 -4.55
N CYS A 406 -13.89 10.54 -3.45
CA CYS A 406 -14.12 11.99 -3.51
C CYS A 406 -12.96 12.78 -4.13
N THR A 407 -11.75 12.27 -4.07
CA THR A 407 -10.51 12.95 -4.53
C THR A 407 -9.76 12.20 -5.61
N ASN A 408 -10.14 10.94 -5.86
CA ASN A 408 -9.43 9.98 -6.70
C ASN A 408 -10.37 9.27 -7.71
N SER A 409 -11.58 9.80 -7.94
CA SER A 409 -12.59 9.23 -8.84
C SER A 409 -12.08 8.97 -10.26
N ASP A 410 -11.06 9.68 -10.72
CA ASP A 410 -10.55 9.52 -12.08
C ASP A 410 -9.85 8.18 -12.29
N GLY A 411 -9.48 7.46 -11.22
CA GLY A 411 -9.00 6.09 -11.36
C GLY A 411 -10.10 5.06 -11.53
N ALA A 412 -11.38 5.43 -11.49
CA ALA A 412 -12.48 4.48 -11.53
C ALA A 412 -12.49 3.64 -12.82
N ASP A 413 -12.12 4.21 -13.97
CA ASP A 413 -12.00 3.49 -15.24
C ASP A 413 -10.79 2.54 -15.26
N VAL A 414 -9.72 2.85 -14.52
CA VAL A 414 -8.59 1.95 -14.31
C VAL A 414 -9.02 0.73 -13.48
N ILE A 415 -9.82 0.94 -12.44
CA ILE A 415 -10.41 -0.15 -11.65
C ILE A 415 -11.39 -0.97 -12.50
N GLN A 416 -12.21 -0.32 -13.32
CA GLN A 416 -13.10 -1.02 -14.24
C GLN A 416 -12.32 -1.88 -15.24
N HIS A 417 -11.24 -1.37 -15.84
CA HIS A 417 -10.36 -2.18 -16.68
C HIS A 417 -9.74 -3.36 -15.93
N THR A 418 -9.38 -3.15 -14.66
CA THR A 418 -8.83 -4.24 -13.83
C THR A 418 -9.85 -5.35 -13.63
N ILE A 419 -11.10 -5.00 -13.37
CA ILE A 419 -12.22 -5.94 -13.21
C ILE A 419 -12.53 -6.63 -14.54
N ASP A 420 -12.72 -5.87 -15.63
CA ASP A 420 -13.14 -6.42 -16.93
C ASP A 420 -12.11 -7.41 -17.52
N ASN A 421 -10.85 -7.34 -17.07
CA ASN A 421 -9.79 -8.26 -17.47
C ASN A 421 -9.36 -9.22 -16.34
N PHE A 422 -10.14 -9.30 -15.25
CA PHE A 422 -9.85 -10.20 -14.14
C PHE A 422 -10.19 -11.65 -14.50
N GLN A 423 -9.29 -12.59 -14.20
CA GLN A 423 -9.54 -14.00 -14.42
C GLN A 423 -10.14 -14.62 -13.17
N LEU A 424 -11.27 -15.33 -13.30
CA LEU A 424 -11.93 -15.98 -12.17
C LEU A 424 -11.34 -17.33 -11.82
#